data_AF-A0A1M5EHM8-F1
#
_entry.id   AF-A0A1M5EHM8-F1
#
_cell.length_a   1.000
_cell.length_b   1.000
_cell.length_c   1.000
_cell.angle_alpha   90.00
_cell.angle_beta   90.00
_cell.angle_gamma   90.00
#
_symmetry.space_group_name_H-M   'P 1'
#
loop_
_entity.id
_entity.type
_entity.pdbx_description
1 polymer ?
#
loop_
_entity_poly.entity_id
_entity_poly.type
_entity_poly.pdbx_seq_one_letter_code
_entity_poly.pdbx_strand_id
1 'polypeptide(L)'
;MKNIITLEVIKEESGDTLKYPEGTIITADAKSWAKSNLKTLYVGDECIVKPDKDKNKEDQVVISVVGKDKIGIIASISGMLAEYNVNIVDINQTLINGLFTMIMVVDISLCTVDFNQFKKNLDELGNKIGVKIDAQKQAIFNYMQRI
;
A
#
# COMPACT_ATOMS: atom_id res chain seq x y z
N MET A 1 13.31 -14.35 -34.89
CA MET A 1 13.42 -12.93 -34.49
C MET A 1 13.16 -12.85 -33.00
N LYS A 2 14.02 -12.19 -32.22
CA LYS A 2 13.73 -11.88 -30.81
C LYS A 2 12.84 -10.65 -30.80
N ASN A 3 11.61 -10.77 -30.30
CA ASN A 3 10.74 -9.62 -30.10
C ASN A 3 11.11 -8.92 -28.80
N ILE A 4 11.18 -7.59 -28.77
CA ILE A 4 11.54 -6.84 -27.55
C ILE A 4 10.34 -5.98 -27.15
N ILE A 5 9.84 -6.20 -25.93
CA ILE A 5 8.77 -5.40 -25.34
C ILE A 5 9.41 -4.37 -24.43
N THR A 6 9.23 -3.10 -24.81
CA THR A 6 9.70 -1.92 -24.10
C THR A 6 8.56 -1.26 -23.32
N LEU A 7 8.90 -0.27 -22.49
CA LEU A 7 7.94 0.47 -21.66
C LEU A 7 6.84 1.19 -22.47
N GLU A 8 7.16 1.68 -23.67
CA GLU A 8 6.18 2.38 -24.52
C GLU A 8 5.14 1.41 -25.07
N VAL A 9 5.60 0.26 -25.58
CA VAL A 9 4.73 -0.79 -26.13
C VAL A 9 3.77 -1.32 -25.07
N ILE A 10 4.29 -1.64 -23.88
CA ILE A 10 3.47 -2.27 -22.82
C ILE A 10 2.43 -1.33 -22.23
N LYS A 11 2.62 0.00 -22.32
CA LYS A 11 1.66 1.01 -21.83
C LYS A 11 0.42 1.12 -22.70
N GLU A 12 0.53 0.76 -23.98
CA GLU A 12 -0.59 0.79 -24.93
C GLU A 12 -1.46 -0.48 -24.83
N GLU A 13 -0.95 -1.53 -24.20
CA GLU A 13 -1.65 -2.80 -24.08
C GLU A 13 -2.74 -2.78 -22.99
N SER A 14 -3.91 -3.29 -23.36
CA SER A 14 -5.10 -3.35 -22.51
C SER A 14 -5.27 -4.73 -21.88
N GLY A 15 -5.86 -4.78 -20.69
CA GLY A 15 -6.12 -6.02 -19.94
C GLY A 15 -5.04 -6.35 -18.90
N ASP A 16 -5.38 -7.16 -17.91
CA ASP A 16 -4.53 -7.38 -16.71
C ASP A 16 -3.56 -8.55 -16.85
N THR A 17 -3.70 -9.34 -17.91
CA THR A 17 -2.77 -10.44 -18.23
C THR A 17 -2.33 -10.30 -19.67
N LEU A 18 -1.04 -10.04 -19.88
CA LEU A 18 -0.42 -9.92 -21.18
C LEU A 18 0.46 -11.15 -21.44
N LYS A 19 0.32 -11.75 -22.62
CA LYS A 19 1.03 -12.97 -23.00
C LYS A 19 1.81 -12.74 -24.27
N TYR A 20 3.10 -13.02 -24.22
CA TYR A 20 4.01 -12.88 -25.34
C TYR A 20 4.57 -14.24 -25.78
N PRO A 21 4.92 -14.41 -27.07
CA PRO A 21 5.53 -15.65 -27.56
C PRO A 21 6.89 -15.95 -26.91
N GLU A 22 7.28 -17.23 -26.89
CA GLU A 22 8.62 -17.63 -26.45
C GLU A 22 9.73 -16.90 -27.21
N GLY A 23 10.82 -16.59 -26.50
CA GLY A 23 11.95 -15.81 -27.06
C GLY A 23 11.72 -14.30 -27.07
N THR A 24 10.59 -13.81 -26.53
CA THR A 24 10.35 -12.39 -26.27
C THR A 24 11.21 -11.90 -25.10
N ILE A 25 11.90 -10.78 -25.28
CA ILE A 25 12.64 -10.08 -24.23
C ILE A 25 11.78 -8.94 -23.72
N ILE A 26 11.48 -8.91 -22.42
CA ILE A 26 10.84 -7.76 -21.78
C ILE A 26 11.91 -6.98 -21.04
N THR A 27 12.01 -5.68 -21.31
CA THR A 27 12.98 -4.80 -20.67
C THR A 27 12.67 -4.62 -19.18
N ALA A 28 13.69 -4.28 -18.38
CA ALA A 28 13.55 -4.21 -16.91
C ALA A 28 12.58 -3.11 -16.44
N ASP A 29 12.53 -2.00 -17.17
CA ASP A 29 11.58 -0.89 -16.99
C ASP A 29 10.14 -1.32 -17.33
N ALA A 30 9.92 -2.06 -18.41
CA ALA A 30 8.62 -2.63 -18.76
C ALA A 30 8.14 -3.63 -17.71
N LYS A 31 9.03 -4.50 -17.21
CA LYS A 31 8.72 -5.43 -16.10
C LYS A 31 8.35 -4.67 -14.82
N SER A 32 9.13 -3.64 -14.47
CA SER A 32 8.88 -2.80 -13.29
C SER A 32 7.54 -2.08 -13.39
N TRP A 33 7.24 -1.51 -14.55
CA TRP A 33 5.97 -0.82 -14.80
C TRP A 33 4.78 -1.77 -14.72
N ALA A 34 4.85 -2.93 -15.38
CA ALA A 34 3.79 -3.93 -15.35
C ALA A 34 3.48 -4.39 -13.92
N LYS A 35 4.53 -4.62 -13.12
CA LYS A 35 4.40 -4.99 -11.71
C LYS A 35 3.64 -3.95 -10.88
N SER A 36 3.90 -2.65 -11.12
CA SER A 36 3.24 -1.53 -10.42
C SER A 36 1.83 -1.22 -10.94
N ASN A 37 1.52 -1.59 -12.18
CA ASN A 37 0.20 -1.33 -12.81
C ASN A 37 -0.69 -2.57 -12.80
N LEU A 38 -0.46 -3.48 -11.85
CA LEU A 38 -1.24 -4.69 -11.62
C LEU A 38 -1.35 -5.61 -12.86
N LYS A 39 -0.34 -5.59 -13.74
CA LYS A 39 -0.27 -6.46 -14.93
C LYS A 39 0.50 -7.74 -14.62
N THR A 40 -0.04 -8.86 -15.08
CA THR A 40 0.63 -10.17 -15.11
C THR A 40 1.21 -10.38 -16.50
N LEU A 41 2.52 -10.69 -16.59
CA LEU A 41 3.18 -10.94 -17.88
C LEU A 41 3.63 -12.39 -18.00
N TYR A 42 3.38 -12.98 -19.16
CA TYR A 42 3.88 -14.29 -19.55
C TYR A 42 4.74 -14.20 -20.82
N VAL A 43 5.79 -15.02 -20.89
CA VAL A 43 6.54 -15.30 -22.12
C VAL A 43 6.49 -16.81 -22.35
N GLY A 44 5.80 -17.23 -23.41
CA GLY A 44 5.36 -18.61 -23.54
C GLY A 44 4.45 -18.98 -22.36
N ASP A 45 4.76 -20.10 -21.70
CA ASP A 45 4.08 -20.54 -20.48
C ASP A 45 4.73 -20.01 -19.19
N GLU A 46 5.86 -19.31 -19.28
CA GLU A 46 6.58 -18.80 -18.12
C GLU A 46 6.00 -17.46 -17.64
N CYS A 47 5.58 -17.41 -16.38
CA CYS A 47 5.18 -16.17 -15.72
C CYS A 47 6.41 -15.38 -15.28
N ILE A 48 6.68 -14.25 -15.95
CA ILE A 48 7.88 -13.44 -15.73
C ILE A 48 7.61 -12.19 -14.87
N VAL A 49 6.35 -11.76 -14.77
CA VAL A 49 5.90 -10.68 -13.88
C VAL A 49 4.57 -11.09 -13.27
N LYS A 50 4.52 -11.09 -11.94
CA LYS A 50 3.27 -11.14 -11.18
C LYS A 50 2.98 -9.74 -10.63
N PRO A 51 1.72 -9.29 -10.64
CA PRO A 51 1.34 -8.04 -10.01
C PRO A 51 1.69 -8.12 -8.53
N ASP A 52 2.35 -7.09 -8.02
CA ASP A 52 2.58 -6.95 -6.60
C ASP A 52 1.29 -6.39 -6.01
N LYS A 53 0.36 -7.28 -5.63
CA LYS A 53 -0.90 -6.86 -5.00
C LYS A 53 -0.66 -6.03 -3.73
N ASP A 54 0.53 -6.13 -3.13
CA ASP A 54 0.90 -5.47 -1.88
C ASP A 54 1.70 -4.16 -2.06
N LYS A 55 1.97 -3.69 -3.30
CA LYS A 55 2.89 -2.54 -3.51
C LYS A 55 2.37 -1.42 -4.41
N ASN A 56 1.09 -1.05 -4.32
CA ASN A 56 0.74 0.32 -4.70
C ASN A 56 1.09 1.28 -3.55
N LYS A 57 2.30 1.86 -3.56
CA LYS A 57 2.73 2.83 -2.53
C LYS A 57 1.83 4.07 -2.44
N GLU A 58 1.01 4.33 -3.45
CA GLU A 58 0.03 5.42 -3.44
C GLU A 58 -1.12 5.20 -2.45
N ASP A 59 -1.45 3.93 -2.18
CA ASP A 59 -2.51 3.51 -1.27
C ASP A 59 -1.98 3.16 0.12
N GLN A 60 -0.67 3.36 0.37
CA GLN A 60 -0.11 3.19 1.70
C GLN A 60 -0.35 4.44 2.55
N VAL A 61 -0.81 4.23 3.77
CA VAL A 61 -1.02 5.27 4.78
C VAL A 61 -0.21 4.92 6.02
N VAL A 62 0.51 5.90 6.53
CA VAL A 62 1.16 5.82 7.84
C VAL A 62 0.19 6.35 8.89
N ILE A 63 -0.13 5.51 9.87
CA ILE A 63 -0.93 5.87 11.04
C ILE A 63 0.03 5.99 12.23
N SER A 64 -0.08 7.08 12.97
CA SER A 64 0.65 7.30 14.22
C SER A 64 -0.32 7.44 15.38
N VAL A 65 -0.02 6.75 16.47
CA VAL A 65 -0.84 6.71 17.68
C VAL A 65 0.05 7.09 18.86
N VAL A 66 -0.40 8.06 19.65
CA VAL A 66 0.32 8.50 20.86
C VAL A 66 -0.68 8.72 21.99
N GLY A 67 -0.44 8.11 23.14
CA GLY A 67 -1.32 8.30 24.30
C GLY A 67 -0.83 7.58 25.55
N LYS A 68 -1.61 7.66 26.63
CA LYS A 68 -1.35 6.83 27.81
C LYS A 68 -1.73 5.38 27.48
N ASP A 69 -0.86 4.45 27.84
CA ASP A 69 -1.13 3.03 27.61
C ASP A 69 -2.40 2.59 28.35
N LYS A 70 -3.23 1.82 27.66
CA LYS A 70 -4.44 1.22 28.22
C LYS A 70 -4.86 0.00 27.41
N ILE A 71 -5.55 -0.91 28.08
CA ILE A 71 -6.09 -2.11 27.46
C ILE A 71 -7.05 -1.71 26.33
N GLY A 72 -6.87 -2.33 25.17
CA GLY A 72 -7.79 -2.22 24.03
C GLY A 72 -7.44 -1.19 22.97
N ILE A 73 -6.30 -0.46 23.06
CA ILE A 73 -5.88 0.47 22.00
C ILE A 73 -5.74 -0.28 20.66
N ILE A 74 -4.90 -1.33 20.62
CA ILE A 74 -4.64 -2.11 19.41
C ILE A 74 -5.94 -2.72 18.89
N ALA A 75 -6.70 -3.39 19.76
CA ALA A 75 -7.96 -4.05 19.39
C ALA A 75 -8.97 -3.09 18.77
N SER A 76 -9.10 -1.88 19.34
CA SER A 76 -10.03 -0.87 18.82
C SER A 76 -9.61 -0.38 17.43
N ILE A 77 -8.31 -0.13 17.24
CA ILE A 77 -7.78 0.35 15.97
C ILE A 77 -7.85 -0.76 14.92
N SER A 78 -7.32 -1.95 15.21
CA SER A 78 -7.36 -3.08 14.27
C SER A 78 -8.79 -3.50 13.92
N GLY A 79 -9.72 -3.43 14.88
CA GLY A 79 -11.14 -3.68 14.64
C GLY A 79 -11.73 -2.71 13.63
N MET A 80 -11.48 -1.41 13.81
CA MET A 80 -11.93 -0.40 12.86
C MET A 80 -11.27 -0.54 11.48
N LEU A 81 -9.97 -0.84 11.42
CA LEU A 81 -9.30 -1.12 10.15
C LEU A 81 -9.96 -2.29 9.40
N ALA A 82 -10.30 -3.37 10.12
CA ALA A 82 -10.99 -4.51 9.54
C ALA A 82 -12.41 -4.16 9.05
N GLU A 83 -13.17 -3.35 9.81
CA GLU A 83 -14.50 -2.86 9.41
C GLU A 83 -14.46 -2.09 8.07
N TYR A 84 -13.39 -1.33 7.84
CA TYR A 84 -13.18 -0.58 6.60
C TYR A 84 -12.40 -1.36 5.54
N ASN A 85 -12.11 -2.65 5.74
CA ASN A 85 -11.36 -3.50 4.80
C ASN A 85 -9.95 -2.97 4.48
N VAL A 86 -9.27 -2.44 5.52
CA VAL A 86 -7.91 -1.92 5.45
C VAL A 86 -6.92 -2.98 5.92
N ASN A 87 -5.90 -3.25 5.11
CA ASN A 87 -4.86 -4.22 5.44
C ASN A 87 -3.72 -3.59 6.26
N ILE A 88 -3.21 -4.29 7.26
CA ILE A 88 -2.03 -3.85 8.04
C ILE A 88 -0.80 -4.45 7.36
N VAL A 89 0.05 -3.59 6.80
CA VAL A 89 1.28 -3.97 6.11
C VAL A 89 2.43 -4.12 7.10
N ASP A 90 2.52 -3.18 8.04
CA ASP A 90 3.54 -3.19 9.10
C ASP A 90 3.01 -2.49 10.35
N ILE A 91 3.51 -2.91 11.52
CA ILE A 91 3.14 -2.36 12.81
C ILE A 91 4.33 -2.39 13.74
N ASN A 92 4.66 -1.23 14.30
CA ASN A 92 5.71 -1.09 15.31
C ASN A 92 5.17 -0.29 16.50
N GLN A 93 5.38 -0.81 17.71
CA GLN A 93 4.96 -0.16 18.94
C GLN A 93 6.13 -0.01 19.90
N THR A 94 6.09 1.03 20.74
CA THR A 94 7.08 1.27 21.77
C THR A 94 6.51 2.15 22.88
N LEU A 95 7.25 2.25 23.98
CA LEU A 95 6.97 3.18 25.08
C LEU A 95 8.00 4.30 25.02
N ILE A 96 7.55 5.53 24.76
CA ILE A 96 8.42 6.72 24.73
C ILE A 96 8.04 7.59 25.92
N ASN A 97 8.95 7.75 26.87
CA ASN A 97 8.73 8.52 28.11
C ASN A 97 7.44 8.12 28.85
N GLY A 98 7.10 6.83 28.86
CA GLY A 98 5.89 6.30 29.50
C GLY A 98 4.60 6.49 28.71
N LEU A 99 4.67 7.05 27.48
CA LEU A 99 3.54 7.09 26.55
C LEU A 99 3.59 5.90 25.60
N PHE A 100 2.43 5.28 25.40
CA PHE A 100 2.22 4.33 24.32
C PHE A 100 2.34 5.04 22.99
N THR A 101 3.26 4.57 22.16
CA THR A 101 3.44 5.05 20.79
C THR A 101 3.37 3.87 19.85
N MET A 102 2.59 4.01 18.79
CA MET A 102 2.48 2.99 17.75
C MET A 102 2.46 3.64 16.38
N ILE A 103 3.23 3.08 15.46
CA ILE A 103 3.22 3.43 14.04
C ILE A 103 2.73 2.21 13.28
N MET A 104 1.80 2.43 12.35
CA MET A 104 1.31 1.40 11.45
C MET A 104 1.49 1.89 10.01
N VAL A 105 1.89 0.98 9.13
CA VAL A 105 1.73 1.15 7.69
C VAL A 105 0.55 0.30 7.28
N VAL A 106 -0.45 0.93 6.67
CA VAL A 106 -1.66 0.26 6.21
C VAL A 106 -1.85 0.47 4.72
N ASP A 107 -2.48 -0.50 4.07
CA ASP A 107 -2.90 -0.42 2.67
C ASP A 107 -4.41 -0.17 2.62
N ILE A 108 -4.79 0.98 2.07
CA ILE A 108 -6.18 1.42 1.93
C ILE A 108 -6.75 1.21 0.53
N SER A 109 -6.09 0.43 -0.34
CA SER A 109 -6.53 0.17 -1.73
C SER A 109 -7.92 -0.46 -1.82
N LEU A 110 -8.31 -1.22 -0.80
CA LEU A 110 -9.64 -1.85 -0.68
C LEU A 110 -10.53 -1.18 0.37
N CYS A 111 -10.14 0.01 0.85
CA CYS A 111 -10.87 0.74 1.87
C CYS A 111 -12.27 1.10 1.38
N THR A 112 -13.28 0.88 2.23
CA THR A 112 -14.68 1.14 1.86
C THR A 112 -15.06 2.62 1.92
N VAL A 113 -14.16 3.49 2.38
CA VAL A 113 -14.33 4.95 2.47
C VAL A 113 -13.11 5.69 1.92
N ASP A 114 -13.30 6.94 1.51
CA ASP A 114 -12.18 7.78 1.08
C ASP A 114 -11.25 8.16 2.24
N PHE A 115 -10.05 8.63 1.89
CA PHE A 115 -9.00 8.95 2.86
C PHE A 115 -9.39 10.03 3.88
N ASN A 116 -10.18 11.05 3.48
CA ASN A 116 -10.58 12.12 4.40
C ASN A 116 -11.57 11.58 5.44
N GLN A 117 -12.54 10.77 5.00
CA GLN A 117 -13.46 10.11 5.92
C GLN A 117 -12.75 9.09 6.81
N PHE A 118 -11.83 8.30 6.27
CA PHE A 118 -10.99 7.37 7.04
C PHE A 118 -10.19 8.11 8.13
N LYS A 119 -9.53 9.22 7.77
CA LYS A 119 -8.78 10.05 8.71
C LYS A 119 -9.67 10.63 9.81
N LYS A 120 -10.87 11.09 9.46
CA LYS A 120 -11.86 11.59 10.44
C LYS A 120 -12.29 10.49 11.40
N ASN A 121 -12.57 9.28 10.90
CA ASN A 121 -12.95 8.14 11.74
C ASN A 121 -11.83 7.74 12.71
N LEU A 122 -10.56 7.80 12.27
CA LEU A 122 -9.39 7.57 13.14
C LEU A 122 -9.29 8.62 14.24
N ASP A 123 -9.51 9.90 13.93
CA ASP A 123 -9.49 10.97 14.93
C ASP A 123 -10.62 10.81 15.97
N GLU A 124 -11.84 10.52 15.51
CA GLU A 124 -12.99 10.24 16.39
C GLU A 124 -12.74 9.02 17.29
N LEU A 125 -12.15 7.94 16.74
CA LEU A 125 -11.77 6.77 17.52
C LEU A 125 -10.69 7.12 18.57
N GLY A 126 -9.68 7.91 18.17
CA GLY A 126 -8.62 8.39 19.06
C GLY A 126 -9.21 9.14 20.26
N ASN A 127 -10.10 10.09 20.00
CA ASN A 127 -10.81 10.84 21.03
C ASN A 127 -11.60 9.91 21.97
N LYS A 128 -12.33 8.94 21.43
CA LYS A 128 -13.10 7.94 22.20
C LYS A 128 -12.19 7.08 23.10
N ILE A 129 -11.02 6.70 22.61
CA ILE A 129 -10.07 5.86 23.35
C ILE A 129 -8.97 6.68 24.05
N GLY A 130 -9.07 8.01 24.12
CA GLY A 130 -8.14 8.86 24.88
C GLY A 130 -6.69 8.79 24.39
N VAL A 131 -6.49 8.61 23.09
CA VAL A 131 -5.17 8.67 22.43
C VAL A 131 -5.27 9.60 21.23
N LYS A 132 -4.15 10.20 20.81
CA LYS A 132 -4.08 10.93 19.56
C LYS A 132 -3.79 9.95 18.42
N ILE A 133 -4.57 10.00 17.35
CA ILE A 133 -4.33 9.22 16.13
C ILE A 133 -4.20 10.20 14.96
N ASP A 134 -3.11 10.11 14.19
CA ASP A 134 -2.94 10.85 12.94
C ASP A 134 -2.65 9.89 11.80
N ALA A 135 -3.15 10.21 10.61
CA ALA A 135 -2.97 9.43 9.39
C ALA A 135 -2.47 10.30 8.24
N GLN A 136 -1.51 9.78 7.48
CA GLN A 136 -0.86 10.47 6.37
C GLN A 136 -0.60 9.50 5.21
N LYS A 137 -0.91 9.89 3.98
CA LYS A 137 -0.55 9.09 2.80
C LYS A 137 0.97 9.01 2.67
N GLN A 138 1.51 7.80 2.56
CA GLN A 138 2.94 7.55 2.42
C GLN A 138 3.52 8.19 1.15
N ALA A 139 2.73 8.30 0.08
CA ALA A 139 3.12 8.98 -1.15
C ALA A 139 3.68 10.39 -0.91
N ILE A 140 3.18 11.12 0.10
CA ILE A 140 3.66 12.46 0.45
C ILE A 140 5.16 12.45 0.81
N PHE A 141 5.65 11.37 1.43
CA PHE A 141 7.06 11.25 1.82
C PHE A 141 7.99 10.93 0.63
N ASN A 142 7.51 10.23 -0.40
CA ASN A 142 8.31 9.92 -1.59
C ASN A 142 8.59 11.17 -2.45
N TYR A 143 7.77 12.22 -2.36
CA TYR A 143 8.01 13.48 -3.07
C TYR A 143 9.04 14.39 -2.38
N MET A 144 9.26 14.25 -1.06
CA MET A 144 10.23 15.08 -0.34
C MET A 144 11.71 14.68 -0.57
N GLN A 145 11.96 13.43 -0.98
CA GLN A 145 13.31 12.91 -1.26
C GLN A 145 13.74 13.09 -2.73
N ARG A 146 13.01 13.89 -3.51
CA ARG A 146 13.38 14.32 -4.87
C ARG A 146 13.73 15.80 -4.86
N ILE A 147 14.83 16.17 -4.20
CA ILE A 147 15.58 17.41 -4.45
C ILE A 147 17.07 17.04 -4.44
#